data_AF-A0A1M6PLF0-F1
#
_entry.id   AF-A0A1M6PLF0-F1
#
_cell.length_a   1.000
_cell.length_b   1.000
_cell.length_c   1.000
_cell.angle_alpha   90.00
_cell.angle_beta   90.00
_cell.angle_gamma   90.00
#
_symmetry.space_group_name_H-M   'P 1'
#
loop_
_entity.id
_entity.type
_entity.pdbx_description
1 polymer ?
#
loop_
_entity_poly.entity_id
_entity_poly.type
_entity_poly.pdbx_seq_one_letter_code
_entity_poly.pdbx_strand_id
1 'polypeptide(L)'
;MRHLRTPFRIIRENLRAYLVMNALVYAALLLGIAAGLAFPDLYAAQHAVLEETGTEDLIRPLLATPWLFGLTILANNVFRAALLSIVLPSMIVPFSGIALFLYSTFTIGVIVAPVDADTAAVLVPHSVTLLVEFQAYVLLMLGVYLLGQGWLSPASAGADTRRRAYLLGLRRTAWLSLPALALLVAGAVYEALSVIHLM
;
A
#
# COMPACT_ATOMS: atom_id res chain seq x y z
N MET A 1 -2.52 26.29 10.31
CA MET A 1 -2.68 26.13 8.83
C MET A 1 -1.39 25.77 8.07
N ARG A 2 -0.20 26.21 8.48
CA ARG A 2 1.07 25.94 7.75
C ARG A 2 1.48 24.45 7.70
N HIS A 3 1.13 23.66 8.71
CA HIS A 3 1.48 22.23 8.79
C HIS A 3 0.69 21.34 7.82
N LEU A 4 -0.61 21.61 7.62
CA LEU A 4 -1.49 20.85 6.70
C LEU A 4 -1.03 20.93 5.23
N ARG A 5 -0.32 22.00 4.85
CA ARG A 5 0.19 22.18 3.49
C ARG A 5 1.50 21.44 3.23
N THR A 6 2.15 20.92 4.27
CA THR A 6 3.48 20.30 4.16
C THR A 6 3.48 19.07 3.25
N PRO A 7 2.55 18.10 3.40
CA PRO A 7 2.54 16.93 2.52
C PRO A 7 2.27 17.30 1.06
N PHE A 8 1.30 18.19 0.81
CA PHE A 8 0.99 18.69 -0.52
C PHE A 8 2.18 19.40 -1.18
N ARG A 9 2.96 20.15 -0.39
CA ARG A 9 4.19 20.78 -0.88
C ARG A 9 5.23 19.72 -1.26
N ILE A 10 5.45 18.70 -0.43
CA ILE A 10 6.39 17.62 -0.72
C ILE A 10 6.02 16.90 -2.03
N ILE A 11 4.72 16.59 -2.21
CA ILE A 11 4.22 15.96 -3.44
C ILE A 11 4.46 16.87 -4.64
N ARG A 12 4.13 18.16 -4.54
CA ARG A 12 4.30 19.12 -5.64
C ARG A 12 5.75 19.30 -6.04
N GLU A 13 6.66 19.39 -5.06
CA GLU A 13 8.11 19.48 -5.30
C GLU A 13 8.67 18.22 -5.97
N ASN A 14 7.99 17.07 -5.82
CA ASN A 14 8.44 15.77 -6.32
C ASN A 14 7.40 15.10 -7.24
N LEU A 15 6.66 15.91 -8.02
CA LEU A 15 5.49 15.44 -8.77
C LEU A 15 5.83 14.31 -9.74
N ARG A 16 6.98 14.37 -10.41
CA ARG A 16 7.43 13.31 -11.33
C ARG A 16 7.60 11.97 -10.59
N ALA A 17 8.27 11.97 -9.45
CA ALA A 17 8.45 10.77 -8.65
C ALA A 17 7.11 10.24 -8.14
N TYR A 18 6.22 11.13 -7.68
CA TYR A 18 4.87 10.77 -7.27
C TYR A 18 4.07 10.10 -8.40
N LEU A 19 4.10 10.66 -9.62
CA LEU A 19 3.43 10.09 -10.78
C LEU A 19 4.02 8.73 -11.19
N VAL A 20 5.35 8.58 -11.11
CA VAL A 20 6.01 7.29 -11.36
C VAL A 20 5.57 6.25 -10.32
N MET A 21 5.49 6.60 -9.03
CA MET A 21 5.01 5.65 -8.01
C MET A 21 3.57 5.20 -8.29
N ASN A 22 2.68 6.11 -8.69
CA ASN A 22 1.33 5.73 -9.12
C ASN A 22 1.38 4.74 -10.29
N ALA A 23 2.10 5.11 -11.36
CA ALA A 23 2.20 4.27 -12.55
C ALA A 23 2.73 2.87 -12.23
N LEU A 24 3.74 2.76 -11.37
CA LEU A 24 4.31 1.48 -10.95
C LEU A 24 3.30 0.64 -10.17
N VAL A 25 2.57 1.21 -9.20
CA VAL A 25 1.59 0.49 -8.39
C VAL A 25 0.44 -0.04 -9.25
N TYR A 26 -0.15 0.81 -10.08
CA TYR A 26 -1.26 0.38 -10.94
C TYR A 26 -0.80 -0.58 -12.04
N ALA A 27 0.39 -0.39 -12.62
CA ALA A 27 0.94 -1.34 -13.57
C ALA A 27 1.18 -2.72 -12.91
N ALA A 28 1.75 -2.76 -11.70
CA ALA A 28 1.96 -4.01 -10.97
C ALA A 28 0.64 -4.73 -10.70
N LEU A 29 -0.41 -4.01 -10.26
CA LEU A 29 -1.73 -4.57 -10.04
C LEU A 29 -2.31 -5.17 -11.33
N LEU A 30 -2.33 -4.38 -12.41
CA LEU A 30 -2.91 -4.81 -13.69
C LEU A 30 -2.16 -5.98 -14.31
N LEU A 31 -0.82 -5.99 -14.20
CA LEU A 31 -0.01 -7.12 -14.63
C LEU A 31 -0.28 -8.38 -13.79
N GLY A 32 -0.51 -8.21 -12.49
CA GLY A 32 -0.93 -9.30 -11.60
C GLY A 32 -2.28 -9.89 -12.02
N ILE A 33 -3.28 -9.02 -12.25
CA ILE A 33 -4.60 -9.45 -12.74
C ILE A 33 -4.49 -10.18 -14.07
N ALA A 34 -3.75 -9.60 -15.03
CA ALA A 34 -3.53 -10.22 -16.33
C ALA A 34 -2.84 -11.59 -16.20
N ALA A 35 -1.87 -11.72 -15.29
CA ALA A 35 -1.22 -13.00 -15.01
C ALA A 35 -2.17 -14.02 -14.37
N GLY A 36 -3.01 -13.61 -13.41
CA GLY A 36 -4.02 -14.49 -12.80
C GLY A 36 -5.05 -15.00 -13.83
N LEU A 37 -5.46 -14.15 -14.77
CA LEU A 37 -6.36 -14.54 -15.87
C LEU A 37 -5.67 -15.44 -16.91
N ALA A 38 -4.40 -15.19 -17.22
CA ALA A 38 -3.65 -15.95 -18.23
C ALA A 38 -3.13 -17.30 -17.71
N PHE A 39 -2.90 -17.43 -16.40
CA PHE A 39 -2.30 -18.59 -15.77
C PHE A 39 -3.16 -19.09 -14.59
N PRO A 40 -4.19 -19.92 -14.86
CA PRO A 40 -5.09 -20.43 -13.82
C PRO A 40 -4.38 -21.21 -12.71
N ASP A 41 -3.30 -21.94 -13.03
CA ASP A 41 -2.50 -22.66 -12.04
C ASP A 41 -1.81 -21.71 -11.05
N LEU A 42 -1.39 -20.52 -11.52
CA LEU A 42 -0.81 -19.49 -10.66
C LEU A 42 -1.88 -18.88 -9.74
N TYR A 43 -3.08 -18.64 -10.25
CA TYR A 43 -4.22 -18.21 -9.45
C TYR A 43 -4.54 -19.23 -8.35
N ALA A 44 -4.69 -20.50 -8.72
CA ALA A 44 -4.99 -21.59 -7.78
C ALA A 44 -3.88 -21.75 -6.71
N ALA A 45 -2.60 -21.66 -7.10
CA ALA A 45 -1.49 -21.75 -6.17
C ALA A 45 -1.49 -20.61 -5.13
N GLN A 46 -1.84 -19.38 -5.54
CA GLN A 46 -1.92 -18.25 -4.60
C GLN A 46 -3.07 -18.40 -3.61
N HIS A 47 -4.22 -18.92 -4.06
CA HIS A 47 -5.36 -19.21 -3.18
C HIS A 47 -5.06 -20.35 -2.21
N ALA A 48 -4.37 -21.41 -2.65
CA ALA A 48 -3.93 -22.48 -1.77
C ALA A 48 -2.99 -21.98 -0.65
N VAL A 49 -2.11 -21.02 -0.95
CA VAL A 49 -1.24 -20.39 0.07
C VAL A 49 -2.06 -19.56 1.08
N LEU A 50 -3.13 -18.88 0.65
CA LEU A 50 -4.02 -18.13 1.53
C LEU A 50 -4.81 -19.03 2.49
N GLU A 51 -5.28 -20.18 1.99
CA GLU A 51 -5.92 -21.23 2.78
C GLU A 51 -4.93 -21.84 3.79
N GLU A 52 -3.73 -22.21 3.34
CA GLU A 52 -2.70 -22.83 4.20
C GLU A 52 -2.20 -21.90 5.31
N THR A 53 -2.16 -20.58 5.05
CA THR A 53 -1.80 -19.59 6.09
C THR A 53 -2.92 -19.35 7.11
N GLY A 54 -4.10 -19.97 6.96
CA GLY A 54 -5.22 -19.86 7.90
C GLY A 54 -5.85 -18.47 7.94
N THR A 55 -5.61 -17.66 6.90
CA THR A 55 -6.06 -16.27 6.85
C THR A 55 -7.59 -16.21 6.77
N GLU A 56 -8.23 -17.12 6.04
CA GLU A 56 -9.70 -17.21 5.97
C GLU A 56 -10.34 -17.59 7.31
N ASP A 57 -9.77 -18.56 8.02
CA ASP A 57 -10.30 -19.04 9.31
C ASP A 57 -10.20 -17.97 10.41
N LEU A 58 -9.21 -17.08 10.32
CA LEU A 58 -9.08 -15.91 11.19
C LEU A 58 -10.08 -14.79 10.83
N ILE A 59 -10.50 -14.68 9.57
CA ILE A 59 -11.39 -13.62 9.08
C ILE A 59 -12.87 -13.96 9.29
N ARG A 60 -13.28 -15.22 9.13
CA ARG A 60 -14.70 -15.63 9.26
C ARG A 60 -15.38 -15.20 10.57
N PRO A 61 -14.74 -15.31 11.76
CA PRO A 61 -15.33 -14.82 13.01
C PRO A 61 -15.42 -13.29 13.08
N LEU A 62 -14.52 -12.57 12.38
CA LEU A 62 -14.46 -11.11 12.40
C LEU A 62 -15.59 -10.49 11.58
N LEU A 63 -16.09 -11.18 10.55
CA LEU A 63 -17.23 -10.73 9.75
C LEU A 63 -18.51 -10.57 10.61
N ALA A 64 -18.64 -11.32 11.70
CA ALA A 64 -19.74 -11.17 12.66
C ALA A 64 -19.66 -9.86 13.47
N THR A 65 -18.52 -9.16 13.46
CA THR A 65 -18.31 -7.88 14.15
C THR A 65 -17.62 -6.89 13.20
N PRO A 66 -18.37 -6.17 12.34
CA PRO A 66 -17.81 -5.37 11.25
C PRO A 66 -16.78 -4.30 11.69
N TRP A 67 -16.94 -3.74 12.89
CA TRP A 67 -15.97 -2.79 13.45
C TRP A 67 -14.64 -3.46 13.82
N LEU A 68 -14.68 -4.69 14.34
CA LEU A 68 -13.47 -5.46 14.64
C LEU A 68 -12.79 -5.92 13.35
N PHE A 69 -13.57 -6.29 12.33
CA PHE A 69 -13.07 -6.55 10.99
C PHE A 69 -12.32 -5.34 10.40
N GLY A 70 -12.96 -4.17 10.39
CA GLY A 70 -12.32 -2.92 9.92
C GLY A 70 -11.06 -2.56 10.71
N LEU A 71 -11.05 -2.76 12.03
CA LEU A 71 -9.85 -2.53 12.85
C LEU A 71 -8.71 -3.49 12.48
N THR A 72 -9.02 -4.76 12.22
CA THR A 72 -8.03 -5.77 11.81
C THR A 72 -7.45 -5.43 10.44
N ILE A 73 -8.27 -5.01 9.48
CA ILE A 73 -7.80 -4.53 8.17
C ILE A 73 -6.88 -3.32 8.34
N LEU A 74 -7.31 -2.33 9.13
CA LEU A 74 -6.50 -1.15 9.41
C LEU A 74 -5.15 -1.54 10.02
N ALA A 75 -5.14 -2.43 11.02
CA ALA A 75 -3.92 -2.91 11.65
C ALA A 75 -3.00 -3.62 10.65
N ASN A 76 -3.54 -4.52 9.83
CA ASN A 76 -2.77 -5.18 8.78
C ASN A 76 -2.17 -4.16 7.79
N ASN A 77 -2.96 -3.17 7.37
CA ASN A 77 -2.51 -2.20 6.38
C ASN A 77 -1.49 -1.20 6.94
N VAL A 78 -1.61 -0.80 8.20
CA VAL A 78 -0.65 0.09 8.87
C VAL A 78 0.63 -0.66 9.22
N PHE A 79 0.54 -1.83 9.83
CA PHE A 79 1.72 -2.54 10.33
C PHE A 79 2.35 -3.40 9.24
N ARG A 80 1.62 -4.31 8.60
CA ARG A 80 2.19 -5.26 7.65
C ARG A 80 2.52 -4.59 6.32
N ALA A 81 1.54 -3.94 5.69
CA ALA A 81 1.74 -3.36 4.36
C ALA A 81 2.58 -2.07 4.42
N ALA A 82 2.20 -1.09 5.24
CA ALA A 82 2.90 0.18 5.31
C ALA A 82 4.24 0.09 6.06
N LEU A 83 4.24 -0.29 7.34
CA LEU A 83 5.44 -0.21 8.17
C LEU A 83 6.46 -1.30 7.82
N LEU A 84 6.06 -2.58 7.89
CA LEU A 84 6.96 -3.72 7.75
C LEU A 84 7.40 -3.95 6.30
N SER A 85 6.56 -3.63 5.31
CA SER A 85 6.88 -3.91 3.90
C SER A 85 7.43 -2.69 3.14
N ILE A 86 7.00 -1.47 3.46
CA ILE A 86 7.47 -0.25 2.76
C ILE A 86 8.54 0.48 3.57
N VAL A 87 8.21 0.91 4.78
CA VAL A 87 9.01 1.90 5.52
C VAL A 87 10.26 1.27 6.12
N LEU A 88 10.14 0.24 6.95
CA LEU A 88 11.28 -0.35 7.67
C LEU A 88 12.35 -0.93 6.75
N PRO A 89 12.02 -1.72 5.70
CA PRO A 89 13.04 -2.22 4.79
C PRO A 89 13.81 -1.05 4.15
N SER A 90 13.09 0.01 3.74
CA SER A 90 13.70 1.18 3.10
C SER A 90 14.56 2.02 4.04
N MET A 91 14.35 1.93 5.35
CA MET A 91 15.22 2.55 6.36
C MET A 91 16.56 1.82 6.52
N ILE A 92 16.65 0.55 6.09
CA ILE A 92 17.85 -0.28 6.19
C ILE A 92 18.55 -0.40 4.83
N VAL A 93 17.78 -0.59 3.76
CA VAL A 93 18.26 -0.71 2.38
C VAL A 93 17.48 0.26 1.50
N PRO A 94 18.13 1.29 0.91
CA PRO A 94 17.44 2.27 0.07
C PRO A 94 16.51 1.62 -0.95
N PHE A 95 15.29 2.14 -1.06
CA PHE A 95 14.26 1.73 -2.03
C PHE A 95 13.75 0.28 -1.90
N SER A 96 14.25 -0.54 -0.98
CA SER A 96 13.84 -1.95 -0.87
C SER A 96 12.35 -2.12 -0.64
N GLY A 97 11.72 -1.25 0.13
CA GLY A 97 10.28 -1.30 0.36
C GLY A 97 9.43 -0.98 -0.87
N ILE A 98 9.98 -0.25 -1.86
CA ILE A 98 9.31 -0.05 -3.17
C ILE A 98 9.25 -1.39 -3.89
N ALA A 99 10.36 -2.12 -3.97
CA ALA A 99 10.42 -3.41 -4.65
C ALA A 99 9.52 -4.45 -3.97
N LEU A 100 9.59 -4.56 -2.64
CA LEU A 100 8.75 -5.46 -1.86
C LEU A 100 7.26 -5.17 -2.04
N PHE A 101 6.88 -3.89 -2.00
CA PHE A 101 5.49 -3.50 -2.19
C PHE A 101 5.01 -3.79 -3.61
N LEU A 102 5.80 -3.50 -4.65
CA LEU A 102 5.41 -3.80 -6.03
C LEU A 102 5.22 -5.30 -6.27
N TYR A 103 6.08 -6.14 -5.70
CA TYR A 103 5.90 -7.59 -5.72
C TYR A 103 4.61 -8.01 -5.00
N SER A 104 4.34 -7.44 -3.82
CA SER A 104 3.09 -7.72 -3.12
C SER A 104 1.87 -7.25 -3.91
N THR A 105 1.92 -6.08 -4.55
CA THR A 105 0.83 -5.54 -5.37
C THR A 105 0.56 -6.43 -6.58
N PHE A 106 1.61 -6.93 -7.23
CA PHE A 106 1.49 -7.93 -8.29
C PHE A 106 0.81 -9.20 -7.78
N THR A 107 1.23 -9.72 -6.63
CA THR A 107 0.65 -10.92 -6.02
C THR A 107 -0.82 -10.72 -5.66
N ILE A 108 -1.18 -9.57 -5.07
CA ILE A 108 -2.57 -9.18 -4.83
C ILE A 108 -3.35 -9.16 -6.14
N GLY A 109 -2.78 -8.58 -7.21
CA GLY A 109 -3.39 -8.57 -8.54
C GLY A 109 -3.74 -9.96 -9.05
N VAL A 110 -2.85 -10.94 -8.85
CA VAL A 110 -3.11 -12.35 -9.19
C VAL A 110 -4.28 -12.90 -8.37
N ILE A 111 -4.27 -12.69 -7.04
CA ILE A 111 -5.30 -13.20 -6.12
C ILE A 111 -6.69 -12.64 -6.47
N VAL A 112 -6.75 -11.36 -6.84
CA VAL A 112 -7.99 -10.66 -7.16
C VAL A 112 -8.33 -10.69 -8.65
N ALA A 113 -7.73 -11.59 -9.43
CA ALA A 113 -8.09 -11.72 -10.84
C ALA A 113 -9.56 -12.21 -10.95
N PRO A 114 -10.43 -11.52 -11.73
CA PRO A 114 -11.84 -11.90 -11.88
C PRO A 114 -11.96 -13.11 -12.82
N VAL A 115 -11.57 -14.29 -12.34
CA VAL A 115 -11.60 -15.54 -13.12
C VAL A 115 -13.01 -16.10 -13.31
N ASP A 116 -13.96 -15.68 -12.48
CA ASP A 116 -15.37 -16.05 -12.50
C ASP A 116 -16.28 -14.89 -12.07
N ALA A 117 -17.60 -15.07 -12.22
CA ALA A 117 -18.60 -14.03 -11.97
C ALA A 117 -18.74 -13.67 -10.47
N ASP A 118 -18.52 -14.63 -9.57
CA ASP A 118 -18.64 -14.42 -8.13
C ASP A 118 -17.45 -13.60 -7.63
N THR A 119 -16.22 -13.98 -8.04
CA THR A 119 -15.00 -13.22 -7.74
C THR A 119 -15.08 -11.79 -8.29
N ALA A 120 -15.62 -11.61 -9.50
CA ALA A 120 -15.84 -10.29 -10.09
C ALA A 120 -16.84 -9.43 -9.29
N ALA A 121 -17.91 -10.03 -8.75
CA ALA A 121 -18.90 -9.32 -7.97
C ALA A 121 -18.35 -8.85 -6.61
N VAL A 122 -17.57 -9.70 -5.94
CA VAL A 122 -16.89 -9.40 -4.66
C VAL A 122 -15.88 -8.25 -4.80
N LEU A 123 -15.24 -8.13 -5.97
CA LEU A 123 -14.28 -7.06 -6.25
C LEU A 123 -14.89 -5.66 -6.31
N VAL A 124 -16.16 -5.54 -6.66
CA VAL A 124 -16.81 -4.23 -6.84
C VAL A 124 -16.76 -3.40 -5.55
N PRO A 125 -17.25 -3.88 -4.38
CA PRO A 125 -17.14 -3.12 -3.14
C PRO A 125 -15.68 -2.88 -2.73
N HIS A 126 -14.80 -3.87 -2.88
CA HIS A 126 -13.39 -3.76 -2.46
C HIS A 126 -12.53 -2.84 -3.36
N SER A 127 -12.96 -2.58 -4.60
CA SER A 127 -12.22 -1.73 -5.54
C SER A 127 -12.01 -0.30 -5.04
N VAL A 128 -12.99 0.25 -4.31
CA VAL A 128 -12.90 1.58 -3.70
C VAL A 128 -11.86 1.60 -2.59
N THR A 129 -11.91 0.59 -1.70
CA THR A 129 -10.92 0.41 -0.63
C THR A 129 -9.51 0.26 -1.20
N LEU A 130 -9.33 -0.62 -2.19
CA LEU A 130 -8.06 -0.81 -2.89
C LEU A 130 -7.52 0.50 -3.47
N LEU A 131 -8.36 1.31 -4.10
CA LEU A 131 -7.95 2.58 -4.68
C LEU A 131 -7.48 3.58 -3.60
N VAL A 132 -8.21 3.68 -2.50
CA VAL A 132 -7.88 4.56 -1.37
C VAL A 132 -6.58 4.10 -0.69
N GLU A 133 -6.43 2.80 -0.46
CA GLU A 133 -5.26 2.23 0.19
C GLU A 133 -4.01 2.33 -0.69
N PHE A 134 -4.13 2.06 -1.99
CA PHE A 134 -3.03 2.24 -2.94
C PHE A 134 -2.54 3.68 -2.96
N GLN A 135 -3.45 4.65 -2.88
CA GLN A 135 -3.07 6.04 -2.76
C GLN A 135 -2.29 6.32 -1.46
N ALA A 136 -2.64 5.66 -0.34
CA ALA A 136 -1.86 5.74 0.89
C ALA A 136 -0.45 5.16 0.70
N TYR A 137 -0.33 4.00 0.07
CA TYR A 137 0.97 3.35 -0.17
C TYR A 137 1.84 4.13 -1.14
N VAL A 138 1.28 4.75 -2.17
CA VAL A 138 2.00 5.66 -3.08
C VAL A 138 2.66 6.82 -2.31
N LEU A 139 1.98 7.38 -1.32
CA LEU A 139 2.55 8.45 -0.48
C LEU A 139 3.73 7.94 0.36
N LEU A 140 3.63 6.73 0.89
CA LEU A 140 4.72 6.10 1.64
C LEU A 140 5.90 5.75 0.73
N MET A 141 5.64 5.20 -0.46
CA MET A 141 6.63 4.92 -1.51
C MET A 141 7.37 6.18 -1.92
N LEU A 142 6.66 7.32 -2.09
CA LEU A 142 7.29 8.61 -2.31
C LEU A 142 8.20 9.00 -1.14
N GLY A 143 7.74 8.82 0.10
CA GLY A 143 8.55 9.09 1.29
C GLY A 143 9.86 8.31 1.31
N VAL A 144 9.78 6.99 1.10
CA VAL A 144 10.96 6.12 1.11
C VAL A 144 11.85 6.30 -0.11
N TYR A 145 11.30 6.71 -1.26
CA TYR A 145 12.09 7.13 -2.41
C TYR A 145 12.96 8.35 -2.05
N LEU A 146 12.37 9.37 -1.43
CA LEU A 146 13.11 10.57 -1.01
C LEU A 146 14.13 10.25 0.10
N LEU A 147 13.82 9.30 0.98
CA LEU A 147 14.77 8.78 1.97
C LEU A 147 15.98 8.11 1.30
N GLY A 148 15.73 7.21 0.34
CA GLY A 148 16.77 6.53 -0.41
C GLY A 148 17.65 7.49 -1.22
N GLN A 149 17.05 8.49 -1.87
CA GLN A 149 17.81 9.53 -2.57
C GLN A 149 18.74 10.31 -1.64
N GLY A 150 18.25 10.72 -0.46
CA GLY A 150 19.08 11.42 0.54
C GLY A 150 20.22 10.54 1.07
N TRP A 151 20.02 9.23 1.14
CA TRP A 151 21.06 8.28 1.54
C TRP A 151 22.17 8.20 0.49
N LEU A 152 21.81 8.02 -0.78
CA LEU A 152 22.78 7.88 -1.87
C LEU A 152 23.48 9.20 -2.23
N SER A 153 22.74 10.31 -2.21
CA SER A 153 23.23 11.63 -2.59
C SER A 153 22.70 12.70 -1.64
N PRO A 154 23.50 13.13 -0.64
CA PRO A 154 23.12 14.21 0.27
C PRO A 154 22.76 15.51 -0.44
N ALA A 155 23.45 15.81 -1.54
CA ALA A 155 23.21 16.97 -2.38
C ALA A 155 21.79 16.98 -2.98
N SER A 156 21.25 15.81 -3.35
CA SER A 156 19.86 15.68 -3.84
C SER A 156 18.81 16.06 -2.79
N ALA A 157 19.16 15.95 -1.51
CA ALA A 157 18.31 16.35 -0.40
C ALA A 157 18.59 17.79 0.08
N GLY A 158 19.52 18.52 -0.55
CA GLY A 158 19.95 19.84 -0.10
C GLY A 158 20.67 19.81 1.25
N ALA A 159 21.38 18.72 1.54
CA ALA A 159 22.07 18.52 2.80
C ALA A 159 23.58 18.26 2.60
N ASP A 160 24.38 18.85 3.48
CA ASP A 160 25.84 18.78 3.41
C ASP A 160 26.40 17.42 3.88
N THR A 161 25.59 16.64 4.61
CA THR A 161 26.00 15.35 5.18
C THR A 161 24.93 14.27 4.98
N ARG A 162 25.37 13.01 4.85
CA ARG A 162 24.49 11.83 4.75
C ARG A 162 23.53 11.71 5.93
N ARG A 163 24.00 11.98 7.15
CA ARG A 163 23.15 11.94 8.36
C ARG A 163 22.01 12.96 8.28
N ARG A 164 22.31 14.20 7.87
CA ARG A 164 21.30 15.26 7.74
C ARG A 164 20.31 14.95 6.62
N ALA A 165 20.81 14.42 5.50
CA ALA A 165 19.97 13.98 4.38
C ALA A 165 19.01 12.84 4.80
N TYR A 166 19.52 11.84 5.54
CA TYR A 166 18.72 10.74 6.08
C TYR A 166 17.62 11.24 7.04
N LEU A 167 17.96 12.11 8.01
CA LEU A 167 16.98 12.68 8.93
C LEU A 167 15.92 13.53 8.21
N LEU A 168 16.30 14.25 7.16
CA LEU A 168 15.36 15.00 6.34
C LEU A 168 14.42 14.07 5.56
N GLY A 169 14.95 12.97 5.01
CA GLY A 169 14.18 11.92 4.37
C GLY A 169 13.18 11.27 5.33
N LEU A 170 13.61 10.94 6.55
CA LEU A 170 12.75 10.36 7.59
C LEU A 170 11.64 11.34 7.99
N ARG A 171 11.98 12.63 8.14
CA ARG A 171 10.99 13.69 8.42
C ARG A 171 9.97 13.85 7.29
N ARG A 172 10.41 13.80 6.03
CA ARG A 172 9.50 13.87 4.86
C ARG A 172 8.59 12.64 4.82
N THR A 173 9.14 11.45 5.09
CA THR A 173 8.37 10.20 5.20
C THR A 173 7.32 10.32 6.28
N ALA A 174 7.68 10.76 7.49
CA ALA A 174 6.73 10.97 8.59
C ALA A 174 5.61 11.96 8.23
N TRP A 175 5.91 13.04 7.50
CA TRP A 175 4.88 13.98 7.03
C TRP A 175 3.94 13.35 6.00
N LEU A 176 4.44 12.49 5.10
CA LEU A 176 3.63 11.77 4.12
C LEU A 176 2.85 10.61 4.76
N SER A 177 3.32 10.06 5.88
CA SER A 177 2.61 9.05 6.66
C SER A 177 1.31 9.56 7.27
N LEU A 178 1.18 10.87 7.55
CA LEU A 178 -0.05 11.45 8.11
C LEU A 178 -1.24 11.35 7.13
N PRO A 179 -1.18 11.88 5.90
CA PRO A 179 -2.26 11.68 4.93
C PRO A 179 -2.40 10.21 4.51
N ALA A 180 -1.31 9.42 4.47
CA ALA A 180 -1.42 7.99 4.21
C ALA A 180 -2.25 7.29 5.29
N LEU A 181 -1.99 7.55 6.58
CA LEU A 181 -2.77 7.00 7.68
C LEU A 181 -4.24 7.44 7.61
N ALA A 182 -4.51 8.70 7.27
CA ALA A 182 -5.88 9.18 7.09
C ALA A 182 -6.61 8.42 5.98
N LEU A 183 -5.93 8.13 4.86
CA LEU A 183 -6.48 7.31 3.77
C LEU A 183 -6.71 5.87 4.21
N LEU A 184 -5.77 5.25 4.94
CA LEU A 184 -5.95 3.88 5.47
C LEU A 184 -7.14 3.79 6.43
N VAL A 185 -7.32 4.78 7.31
CA VAL A 185 -8.49 4.86 8.19
C VAL A 185 -9.78 5.01 7.37
N ALA A 186 -9.79 5.88 6.36
CA ALA A 186 -10.94 6.05 5.49
C ALA A 186 -11.30 4.75 4.73
N GLY A 187 -10.29 4.04 4.21
CA GLY A 187 -10.44 2.73 3.57
C GLY A 187 -11.03 1.70 4.52
N ALA A 188 -10.47 1.56 5.73
CA ALA A 188 -10.97 0.61 6.73
C ALA A 188 -12.41 0.90 7.18
N VAL A 189 -12.79 2.18 7.34
CA VAL A 189 -14.16 2.57 7.65
C VAL A 189 -15.10 2.24 6.50
N TYR A 190 -14.72 2.56 5.27
CA TYR A 190 -15.51 2.22 4.09
C TYR A 190 -15.69 0.71 3.97
N GLU A 191 -14.63 -0.08 4.16
CA GLU A 191 -14.65 -1.53 4.11
C GLU A 191 -15.61 -2.11 5.15
N ALA A 192 -15.54 -1.66 6.41
CA ALA A 192 -16.47 -2.07 7.44
C ALA A 192 -17.93 -1.71 7.10
N LEU A 193 -18.17 -0.53 6.54
CA LEU A 193 -19.51 -0.11 6.12
C LEU A 193 -20.02 -0.93 4.92
N SER A 194 -19.15 -1.31 4.00
CA SER A 194 -19.49 -2.16 2.85
C SER A 194 -19.94 -3.54 3.33
N VAL A 195 -19.25 -4.13 4.31
CA VAL A 195 -19.67 -5.39 4.93
C VAL A 195 -21.01 -5.27 5.67
N ILE A 196 -21.29 -4.12 6.29
CA ILE A 196 -22.58 -3.92 7.00
C ILE A 196 -23.77 -3.79 6.05
N HIS A 197 -23.58 -3.14 4.89
CA HIS A 197 -24.71 -2.71 4.05
C HIS A 197 -24.79 -3.39 2.68
N LEU A 198 -23.71 -4.01 2.20
CA LEU A 198 -23.60 -4.57 0.85
C LEU A 198 -23.33 -6.08 0.82
N MET A 199 -23.03 -6.70 1.97
CA MET A 199 -22.78 -8.14 2.15
C MET A 199 -23.71 -8.69 3.23
#